data_AF-A0A673GBN2-F1
#
_entry.id   AF-A0A673GBN2-F1
#
_cell.length_a   1.000
_cell.length_b   1.000
_cell.length_c   1.000
_cell.angle_alpha   90.00
_cell.angle_beta   90.00
_cell.angle_gamma   90.00
#
_symmetry.space_group_name_H-M   'P 1'
#
loop_
_entity.id
_entity.type
_entity.pdbx_description
1 polymer ?
#
loop_
_entity_poly.entity_id
_entity_poly.type
_entity_poly.pdbx_seq_one_letter_code
_entity_poly.pdbx_strand_id
1 'polypeptide(L)'
;FVSRCLREYLNPGLTPPLVLPQGVGLVHVRGLGQSDTLHFLLCNHGAPALLMVNTYSTQSAVQVDWPAFINRSSSGSLRVEPQTSVRYSRALVFTRVWEYDDVSNTADPQQTAESSFYPPYELQNFIWSDPKITVNQTGHTVTLCGREKTESFLNGSLCLQFSAFESVGRDQVWPNLRHNANSSQLRVWLDGVTPRGNRSRFALEFQSVGDSVFRERAYDCSCIDDEYKPFFFQVNTSANLHNVSDFCLHRI
;
A
#
# COMPACT_ATOMS: atom_id res chain seq x y z
N PHE A 1 14.21 -20.47 -11.14
CA PHE A 1 13.28 -19.79 -10.21
C PHE A 1 13.76 -18.37 -9.99
N VAL A 2 12.90 -17.37 -10.11
CA VAL A 2 13.28 -15.98 -9.83
C VAL A 2 13.26 -15.81 -8.32
N SER A 3 14.41 -15.39 -7.76
CA SER A 3 14.55 -15.02 -6.36
C SER A 3 15.12 -13.61 -6.27
N ARG A 4 14.79 -12.90 -5.20
CA ARG A 4 15.35 -11.57 -4.91
C ARG A 4 15.94 -11.54 -3.52
N CYS A 5 17.01 -10.76 -3.37
CA CYS A 5 17.52 -10.39 -2.05
C CYS A 5 16.81 -9.12 -1.60
N LEU A 6 16.06 -9.19 -0.49
CA LEU A 6 15.36 -8.05 0.07
C LEU A 6 16.23 -7.30 1.09
N ARG A 7 16.10 -5.96 1.09
CA ARG A 7 16.71 -5.09 2.09
C ARG A 7 15.81 -3.91 2.41
N GLU A 8 15.60 -3.66 3.69
CA GLU A 8 14.83 -2.53 4.20
C GLU A 8 15.76 -1.40 4.65
N TYR A 9 15.42 -0.18 4.25
CA TYR A 9 16.08 1.04 4.67
C TYR A 9 15.04 1.98 5.26
N LEU A 10 15.24 2.33 6.52
CA LEU A 10 14.45 3.35 7.18
C LEU A 10 15.08 4.73 6.91
N ASN A 11 14.30 5.66 6.38
CA ASN A 11 14.69 7.02 6.04
C ASN A 11 16.00 7.04 5.23
N PRO A 12 16.02 6.46 4.01
CA PRO A 12 17.23 6.31 3.22
C PRO A 12 17.93 7.65 2.98
N GLY A 13 19.23 7.71 3.31
CA GLY A 13 20.06 8.90 3.13
C GLY A 13 19.82 10.02 4.15
N LEU A 14 18.97 9.84 5.17
CA LEU A 14 18.79 10.83 6.22
C LEU A 14 20.01 10.84 7.15
N THR A 15 20.68 11.98 7.26
CA THR A 15 21.86 12.17 8.12
C THR A 15 21.63 13.30 9.13
N PRO A 16 22.18 13.20 10.35
CA PRO A 16 22.17 14.31 11.31
C PRO A 16 22.80 15.58 10.70
N PRO A 17 22.33 16.79 11.05
CA PRO A 17 21.38 17.12 12.13
C PRO A 17 19.90 17.08 11.71
N LEU A 18 19.55 16.59 10.53
CA LEU A 18 18.16 16.55 10.06
C LEU A 18 17.34 15.55 10.90
N VAL A 19 16.16 16.00 11.33
CA VAL A 19 15.21 15.20 12.11
C VAL A 19 13.85 15.29 11.44
N LEU A 20 13.19 14.14 11.28
CA LEU A 20 11.82 14.08 10.79
C LEU A 20 10.83 14.50 11.88
N PRO A 21 9.67 15.08 11.50
CA PRO A 21 8.56 15.26 12.43
C PRO A 21 8.22 13.94 13.12
N GLN A 22 7.76 14.01 14.38
CA GLN A 22 7.41 12.82 15.14
C GLN A 22 6.34 11.98 14.41
N GLY A 23 6.56 10.67 14.34
CA GLY A 23 5.66 9.74 13.67
C GLY A 23 5.78 9.70 12.14
N VAL A 24 6.59 10.57 11.53
CA VAL A 24 6.84 10.55 10.07
C VAL A 24 8.04 9.68 9.74
N GLY A 25 7.90 8.83 8.72
CA GLY A 25 8.97 8.02 8.17
C GLY A 25 8.75 7.63 6.72
N LEU A 26 9.87 7.29 6.07
CA LEU A 26 9.93 6.71 4.74
C LEU A 26 10.65 5.37 4.85
N VAL A 27 9.97 4.28 4.52
CA VAL A 27 10.58 2.95 4.47
C VAL A 27 10.82 2.58 3.02
N HIS A 28 12.04 2.24 2.68
CA HIS A 28 12.42 1.72 1.36
C HIS A 28 12.72 0.23 1.46
N VAL A 29 11.91 -0.60 0.82
CA VAL A 29 12.19 -2.02 0.60
C VAL A 29 12.78 -2.19 -0.79
N ARG A 30 13.99 -2.74 -0.87
CA ARG A 30 14.74 -2.97 -2.11
C ARG A 30 14.81 -4.47 -2.41
N GLY A 31 14.21 -4.89 -3.51
CA GLY A 31 14.31 -6.26 -4.04
C GLY A 31 15.29 -6.36 -5.19
N LEU A 32 16.51 -6.82 -4.89
CA LEU A 32 17.58 -6.99 -5.87
C LEU A 32 17.40 -8.30 -6.64
N GLY A 33 17.19 -8.21 -7.95
CA GLY A 33 17.18 -9.35 -8.87
C GLY A 33 18.54 -9.56 -9.55
N GLN A 34 18.57 -10.41 -10.58
CA GLN A 34 19.80 -10.70 -11.32
C GLN A 34 20.23 -9.55 -12.24
N SER A 35 19.26 -8.82 -12.81
CA SER A 35 19.49 -7.76 -13.78
C SER A 35 18.59 -6.53 -13.56
N ASP A 36 17.77 -6.53 -12.52
CA ASP A 36 16.77 -5.52 -12.23
C ASP A 36 16.64 -5.26 -10.71
N THR A 37 16.01 -4.14 -10.35
CA THR A 37 15.71 -3.84 -8.94
C THR A 37 14.25 -3.40 -8.81
N LEU A 38 13.57 -3.93 -7.80
CA LEU A 38 12.28 -3.42 -7.32
C LEU A 38 12.52 -2.49 -6.13
N HIS A 39 11.95 -1.30 -6.18
CA HIS A 39 11.94 -0.33 -5.08
C HIS A 39 10.49 -0.13 -4.64
N PHE A 40 10.23 -0.38 -3.36
CA PHE A 40 8.96 -0.06 -2.71
C PHE A 40 9.23 1.00 -1.65
N LEU A 41 8.57 2.14 -1.73
CA LEU A 41 8.73 3.23 -0.79
C LEU A 41 7.40 3.54 -0.12
N LEU A 42 7.36 3.31 1.20
CA LEU A 42 6.20 3.54 2.03
C LEU A 42 6.40 4.81 2.84
N CYS A 43 5.49 5.76 2.70
CA CYS A 43 5.52 7.04 3.39
C CYS A 43 4.23 7.25 4.17
N ASN A 44 4.33 7.75 5.40
CA ASN A 44 3.19 8.17 6.22
C ASN A 44 3.20 9.68 6.52
N HIS A 45 3.90 10.46 5.68
CA HIS A 45 3.92 11.92 5.78
C HIS A 45 2.63 12.54 5.21
N GLY A 46 1.53 12.44 5.95
CA GLY A 46 0.17 12.77 5.51
C GLY A 46 -0.63 11.49 5.25
N ALA A 47 -1.38 11.46 4.15
CA ALA A 47 -2.04 10.24 3.70
C ALA A 47 -0.98 9.16 3.36
N PRO A 48 -1.14 7.90 3.81
CA PRO A 48 -0.17 6.86 3.49
C PRO A 48 -0.03 6.68 1.99
N ALA A 49 1.20 6.57 1.54
CA ALA A 49 1.52 6.37 0.14
C ALA A 49 2.52 5.24 -0.06
N LEU A 50 2.32 4.46 -1.12
CA LEU A 50 3.22 3.42 -1.58
C LEU A 50 3.68 3.74 -3.00
N LEU A 51 4.96 4.06 -3.17
CA LEU A 51 5.60 4.20 -4.48
C LEU A 51 6.31 2.90 -4.86
N MET A 52 6.01 2.39 -6.04
CA MET A 52 6.60 1.19 -6.64
C MET A 52 7.41 1.59 -7.86
N VAL A 53 8.67 1.17 -7.94
CA VAL A 53 9.55 1.45 -9.08
C VAL A 53 10.30 0.17 -9.48
N ASN A 54 10.28 -0.16 -10.77
CA ASN A 54 11.12 -1.21 -11.35
C ASN A 54 12.19 -0.56 -12.23
N THR A 55 13.45 -0.95 -12.03
CA THR A 55 14.57 -0.52 -12.86
C THR A 55 15.26 -1.70 -13.54
N TYR A 56 15.80 -1.52 -14.74
CA TYR A 56 16.66 -2.53 -15.40
C TYR A 56 18.13 -2.45 -14.94
N SER A 57 18.36 -2.09 -13.67
CA SER A 57 19.71 -1.97 -13.10
C SER A 57 19.75 -2.55 -11.70
N THR A 58 20.78 -3.34 -11.40
CA THR A 58 21.09 -3.81 -10.05
C THR A 58 21.81 -2.76 -9.19
N GLN A 59 22.20 -1.63 -9.81
CA GLN A 59 22.89 -0.52 -9.17
C GLN A 59 22.00 0.69 -8.93
N SER A 60 20.71 0.61 -9.29
CA SER A 60 19.79 1.72 -9.05
C SER A 60 19.62 1.98 -7.55
N ALA A 61 19.52 3.27 -7.21
CA ALA A 61 19.47 3.74 -5.83
C ALA A 61 18.40 4.82 -5.67
N VAL A 62 17.79 4.87 -4.49
CA VAL A 62 16.87 5.94 -4.09
C VAL A 62 17.71 7.12 -3.58
N GLN A 63 17.38 8.31 -4.05
CA GLN A 63 17.91 9.58 -3.55
C GLN A 63 16.77 10.42 -3.01
N VAL A 64 16.97 11.01 -1.82
CA VAL A 64 15.97 11.86 -1.15
C VAL A 64 16.63 13.18 -0.76
N ASP A 65 16.10 14.28 -1.29
CA ASP A 65 16.34 15.63 -0.79
C ASP A 65 15.42 15.85 0.41
N TRP A 66 15.94 15.55 1.61
CA TRP A 66 15.16 15.59 2.84
C TRP A 66 14.54 16.95 3.17
N PRO A 67 15.28 18.08 3.10
CA PRO A 67 14.69 19.40 3.28
C PRO A 67 13.49 19.65 2.35
N ALA A 68 13.63 19.36 1.05
CA ALA A 68 12.55 19.56 0.10
C ALA A 68 11.38 18.57 0.29
N PHE A 69 11.69 17.33 0.67
CA PHE A 69 10.71 16.27 0.93
C PHE A 69 9.85 16.58 2.17
N ILE A 70 10.46 17.05 3.26
CA ILE A 70 9.76 17.42 4.50
C ILE A 70 8.91 18.68 4.28
N ASN A 71 9.44 19.68 3.58
CA ASN A 71 8.71 20.94 3.37
C ASN A 71 7.69 20.87 2.24
N ARG A 72 7.66 19.77 1.45
CA ARG A 72 6.85 19.62 0.24
C ARG A 72 7.03 20.80 -0.73
N SER A 73 8.23 21.37 -0.75
CA SER A 73 8.52 22.66 -1.39
C SER A 73 8.78 22.54 -2.90
N SER A 74 9.11 21.34 -3.38
CA SER A 74 9.37 21.08 -4.79
C SER A 74 8.98 19.65 -5.18
N SER A 75 8.63 19.48 -6.46
CA SER A 75 8.52 18.16 -7.07
C SER A 75 9.92 17.56 -7.26
N GLY A 76 10.00 16.23 -7.26
CA GLY A 76 11.26 15.51 -7.51
C GLY A 76 12.25 15.53 -6.35
N SER A 77 11.79 15.76 -5.11
CA SER A 77 12.59 15.58 -3.88
C SER A 77 12.91 14.12 -3.56
N LEU A 78 12.28 13.17 -4.26
CA LEU A 78 12.58 11.74 -4.23
C LEU A 78 12.79 11.25 -5.66
N ARG A 79 13.93 10.57 -5.90
CA ARG A 79 14.31 10.06 -7.22
C ARG A 79 14.89 8.66 -7.12
N VAL A 80 14.75 7.90 -8.21
CA VAL A 80 15.49 6.64 -8.40
C VAL A 80 16.48 6.86 -9.53
N GLU A 81 17.77 6.72 -9.22
CA GLU A 81 18.86 6.99 -10.15
C GLU A 81 19.59 5.68 -10.55
N PRO A 82 20.09 5.58 -11.80
CA PRO A 82 19.91 6.57 -12.87
C PRO A 82 18.47 6.55 -13.39
N GLN A 83 17.88 7.73 -13.61
CA GLN A 83 16.49 7.84 -14.08
C GLN A 83 16.25 7.08 -15.40
N THR A 84 17.26 7.00 -16.26
CA THR A 84 17.21 6.23 -17.51
C THR A 84 16.97 4.74 -17.29
N SER A 85 17.30 4.21 -16.11
CA SER A 85 17.07 2.79 -15.78
C SER A 85 15.63 2.47 -15.38
N VAL A 86 14.80 3.48 -15.09
CA VAL A 86 13.43 3.29 -14.63
C VAL A 86 12.57 2.76 -15.78
N ARG A 87 12.06 1.55 -15.63
CA ARG A 87 11.15 0.92 -16.59
C ARG A 87 9.69 1.19 -16.26
N TYR A 88 9.38 1.25 -14.97
CA TYR A 88 8.02 1.41 -14.48
C TYR A 88 8.04 2.16 -13.15
N SER A 89 7.11 3.10 -12.99
CA SER A 89 6.83 3.73 -11.71
C SER A 89 5.32 3.93 -11.52
N ARG A 90 4.83 3.63 -10.31
CA ARG A 90 3.45 3.90 -9.90
C ARG A 90 3.37 4.16 -8.41
N ALA A 91 2.57 5.13 -8.02
CA ALA A 91 2.24 5.43 -6.64
C ALA A 91 0.77 5.08 -6.36
N LEU A 92 0.52 4.60 -5.16
CA LEU A 92 -0.79 4.54 -4.55
C LEU A 92 -0.83 5.52 -3.38
N VAL A 93 -1.93 6.23 -3.22
CA VAL A 93 -2.18 7.11 -2.08
C VAL A 93 -3.53 6.73 -1.48
N PHE A 94 -3.55 6.33 -0.21
CA PHE A 94 -4.77 6.02 0.54
C PHE A 94 -5.35 7.30 1.08
N THR A 95 -6.45 7.77 0.50
CA THR A 95 -6.97 9.12 0.75
C THR A 95 -8.04 9.14 1.82
N ARG A 96 -9.02 8.22 1.76
CA ARG A 96 -10.20 8.25 2.62
C ARG A 96 -10.65 6.87 3.07
N VAL A 97 -11.26 6.82 4.25
CA VAL A 97 -12.21 5.75 4.60
C VAL A 97 -13.61 6.33 4.55
N TRP A 98 -14.43 5.74 3.70
CA TRP A 98 -15.85 6.00 3.60
C TRP A 98 -16.61 5.09 4.55
N GLU A 99 -17.68 5.61 5.12
CA GLU A 99 -18.67 4.83 5.85
C GLU A 99 -20.06 5.22 5.33
N TYR A 100 -20.93 4.23 5.17
CA TYR A 100 -22.29 4.45 4.70
C TYR A 100 -23.28 3.50 5.39
N ASP A 101 -24.51 3.96 5.57
CA ASP A 101 -25.63 3.13 6.05
C ASP A 101 -26.14 2.24 4.90
N ASP A 102 -25.74 0.97 4.90
CA ASP A 102 -26.11 0.00 3.87
C ASP A 102 -27.50 -0.60 4.16
N VAL A 103 -28.53 0.22 3.95
CA VAL A 103 -29.94 -0.14 4.17
C VAL A 103 -30.34 -1.40 3.39
N SER A 104 -29.82 -1.54 2.18
CA SER A 104 -30.15 -2.63 1.26
C SER A 104 -29.27 -3.87 1.46
N ASN A 105 -28.27 -3.80 2.34
CA ASN A 105 -27.28 -4.85 2.61
C ASN A 105 -26.64 -5.41 1.33
N THR A 106 -26.26 -4.53 0.41
CA THR A 106 -25.63 -4.92 -0.87
C THR A 106 -24.11 -4.82 -0.85
N ALA A 107 -23.55 -4.18 0.18
CA ALA A 107 -22.14 -3.81 0.28
C ALA A 107 -21.62 -3.08 -0.98
N ASP A 108 -22.50 -2.34 -1.67
CA ASP A 108 -22.20 -1.64 -2.91
C ASP A 108 -22.26 -0.11 -2.76
N PRO A 109 -21.11 0.55 -2.56
CA PRO A 109 -21.07 1.99 -2.43
C PRO A 109 -21.49 2.71 -3.73
N GLN A 110 -21.41 2.07 -4.90
CA GLN A 110 -21.82 2.70 -6.17
C GLN A 110 -23.34 2.75 -6.34
N GLN A 111 -24.07 1.84 -5.68
CA GLN A 111 -25.53 1.80 -5.67
C GLN A 111 -26.13 2.46 -4.42
N THR A 112 -25.28 2.90 -3.50
CA THR A 112 -25.70 3.58 -2.27
C THR A 112 -25.95 5.05 -2.57
N ALA A 113 -27.09 5.59 -2.11
CA ALA A 113 -27.40 7.01 -2.27
C ALA A 113 -26.39 7.89 -1.50
N GLU A 114 -25.96 9.00 -2.09
CA GLU A 114 -24.99 9.93 -1.46
C GLU A 114 -25.41 10.38 -0.05
N SER A 115 -26.72 10.55 0.19
CA SER A 115 -27.27 10.90 1.50
C SER A 115 -27.08 9.85 2.59
N SER A 116 -26.73 8.62 2.21
CA SER A 116 -26.45 7.51 3.14
C SER A 116 -24.98 7.45 3.57
N PHE A 117 -24.11 8.26 2.94
CA PHE A 117 -22.72 8.36 3.34
C PHE A 117 -22.55 9.32 4.51
N TYR A 118 -21.82 8.87 5.51
CA TYR A 118 -21.32 9.74 6.56
C TYR A 118 -20.13 10.57 6.04
N PRO A 119 -19.76 11.68 6.72
CA PRO A 119 -18.53 12.39 6.40
C PRO A 119 -17.32 11.44 6.38
N PRO A 120 -16.48 11.46 5.34
CA PRO A 120 -15.36 10.54 5.22
C PRO A 120 -14.29 10.82 6.28
N TYR A 121 -13.57 9.78 6.66
CA TYR A 121 -12.35 9.91 7.45
C TYR A 121 -11.19 10.21 6.51
N GLU A 122 -10.65 11.42 6.60
CA GLU A 122 -9.55 11.88 5.76
C GLU A 122 -8.21 11.33 6.29
N LEU A 123 -7.58 10.40 5.56
CA LEU A 123 -6.39 9.67 6.03
C LEU A 123 -5.15 10.54 6.19
N GLN A 124 -5.16 11.73 5.59
CA GLN A 124 -4.15 12.77 5.84
C GLN A 124 -4.20 13.37 7.24
N ASN A 125 -5.33 13.26 7.95
CA ASN A 125 -5.52 13.75 9.31
C ASN A 125 -5.19 12.70 10.37
N PHE A 126 -4.90 11.46 9.96
CA PHE A 126 -4.61 10.37 10.86
C PHE A 126 -3.23 10.55 11.49
N ILE A 127 -3.13 10.16 12.76
CA ILE A 127 -1.85 9.99 13.44
C ILE A 127 -1.42 8.55 13.23
N TRP A 128 -0.39 8.36 12.39
CA TRP A 128 0.15 7.06 12.01
C TRP A 128 1.24 6.58 12.98
N SER A 129 1.33 5.28 13.17
CA SER A 129 2.41 4.62 13.91
C SER A 129 3.77 4.90 13.28
N ASP A 130 4.79 5.04 14.13
CA ASP A 130 6.16 5.28 13.67
C ASP A 130 6.71 4.03 12.93
N PRO A 131 7.10 4.14 11.64
CA PRO A 131 7.67 3.04 10.89
C PRO A 131 8.93 2.45 11.52
N LYS A 132 9.67 3.21 12.34
CA LYS A 132 10.84 2.68 13.07
C LYS A 132 10.51 1.47 13.94
N ILE A 133 9.28 1.42 14.43
CA ILE A 133 8.81 0.40 15.37
C ILE A 133 8.15 -0.77 14.61
N THR A 134 7.61 -0.51 13.42
CA THR A 134 6.71 -1.45 12.75
C THR A 134 7.32 -2.20 11.56
N VAL A 135 8.58 -1.91 11.22
CA VAL A 135 9.34 -2.66 10.22
C VAL A 135 9.83 -3.97 10.84
N ASN A 136 9.41 -5.09 10.27
CA ASN A 136 9.94 -6.41 10.57
C ASN A 136 10.88 -6.85 9.44
N GLN A 137 12.18 -6.74 9.68
CA GLN A 137 13.23 -7.07 8.71
C GLN A 137 13.29 -8.57 8.39
N THR A 138 12.97 -9.44 9.34
CA THR A 138 12.98 -10.90 9.12
C THR A 138 11.80 -11.35 8.27
N GLY A 139 10.64 -10.70 8.45
CA GLY A 139 9.43 -10.98 7.67
C GLY A 139 9.29 -10.14 6.40
N HIS A 140 10.17 -9.18 6.16
CA HIS A 140 10.07 -8.17 5.10
C HIS A 140 8.71 -7.46 5.08
N THR A 141 8.18 -7.14 6.27
CA THR A 141 6.88 -6.49 6.44
C THR A 141 6.98 -5.12 7.10
N VAL A 142 6.04 -4.24 6.75
CA VAL A 142 5.91 -2.90 7.31
C VAL A 142 4.44 -2.68 7.62
N THR A 143 4.12 -2.37 8.88
CA THR A 143 2.72 -2.12 9.30
C THR A 143 2.53 -0.66 9.69
N LEU A 144 1.55 0.02 9.11
CA LEU A 144 1.18 1.38 9.46
C LEU A 144 -0.23 1.35 10.02
N CYS A 145 -0.37 1.59 11.32
CA CYS A 145 -1.68 1.73 11.96
C CYS A 145 -1.91 3.20 12.32
N GLY A 146 -3.04 3.73 11.88
CA GLY A 146 -3.42 5.13 12.08
C GLY A 146 -4.79 5.25 12.71
N ARG A 147 -5.00 6.38 13.38
CA ARG A 147 -6.29 6.76 13.94
C ARG A 147 -6.50 8.26 13.87
N GLU A 148 -7.75 8.65 13.77
CA GLU A 148 -8.19 10.04 13.94
C GLU A 148 -8.68 10.27 15.37
N LYS A 149 -8.66 11.52 15.83
CA LYS A 149 -9.23 11.92 17.13
C LYS A 149 -10.75 12.07 17.04
N THR A 150 -11.45 11.00 16.65
CA THR A 150 -12.91 10.93 16.58
C THR A 150 -13.43 9.84 17.53
N GLU A 151 -14.70 9.94 17.93
CA GLU A 151 -15.33 8.95 18.83
C GLU A 151 -15.24 7.52 18.26
N SER A 152 -15.42 7.38 16.93
CA SER A 152 -15.31 6.10 16.22
C SER A 152 -13.93 5.46 16.33
N PHE A 153 -12.86 6.26 16.41
CA PHE A 153 -11.46 5.80 16.42
C PHE A 153 -10.79 5.90 17.80
N LEU A 154 -11.54 6.17 18.88
CA LEU A 154 -10.98 6.26 20.24
C LEU A 154 -10.19 5.00 20.62
N ASN A 155 -10.79 3.83 20.39
CA ASN A 155 -10.17 2.51 20.59
C ASN A 155 -9.92 1.78 19.25
N GLY A 156 -10.14 2.48 18.14
CA GLY A 156 -10.06 1.93 16.80
C GLY A 156 -8.80 2.34 16.05
N SER A 157 -8.44 1.56 15.04
CA SER A 157 -7.36 1.90 14.11
C SER A 157 -7.62 1.34 12.71
N LEU A 158 -7.11 2.05 11.70
CA LEU A 158 -6.93 1.54 10.35
C LEU A 158 -5.48 1.10 10.21
N CYS A 159 -5.26 -0.14 9.79
CA CYS A 159 -3.92 -0.68 9.59
C CYS A 159 -3.68 -1.07 8.14
N LEU A 160 -2.51 -0.71 7.63
CA LEU A 160 -1.97 -1.03 6.32
C LEU A 160 -0.69 -1.84 6.52
N GLN A 161 -0.67 -3.10 6.10
CA GLN A 161 0.54 -3.92 6.16
C GLN A 161 1.03 -4.24 4.75
N PHE A 162 2.25 -3.80 4.47
CA PHE A 162 2.98 -4.15 3.27
C PHE A 162 3.89 -5.34 3.52
N SER A 163 3.96 -6.25 2.57
CA SER A 163 4.88 -7.40 2.56
C SER A 163 5.55 -7.53 1.19
N ALA A 164 6.84 -7.82 1.20
CA ALA A 164 7.59 -8.23 0.02
C ALA A 164 8.11 -9.67 0.21
N PHE A 165 8.41 -10.35 -0.90
CA PHE A 165 8.78 -11.77 -0.85
C PHE A 165 10.07 -12.03 -1.61
N GLU A 166 10.91 -12.92 -1.09
CA GLU A 166 12.18 -13.29 -1.73
C GLU A 166 12.02 -14.41 -2.77
N SER A 167 10.95 -15.20 -2.66
CA SER A 167 10.73 -16.42 -3.45
C SER A 167 9.24 -16.74 -3.61
N VAL A 168 8.94 -17.85 -4.29
CA VAL A 168 7.56 -18.31 -4.49
C VAL A 168 7.02 -18.95 -3.22
N GLY A 169 5.81 -18.59 -2.84
CA GLY A 169 5.15 -19.13 -1.66
C GLY A 169 3.66 -18.80 -1.61
N ARG A 170 3.06 -19.06 -0.45
CA ARG A 170 1.71 -18.64 -0.09
C ARG A 170 1.76 -17.98 1.28
N ASP A 171 0.94 -16.95 1.46
CA ASP A 171 0.72 -16.37 2.77
C ASP A 171 0.15 -17.44 3.72
N GLN A 172 0.52 -17.37 5.00
CA GLN A 172 0.00 -18.26 6.04
C GLN A 172 -1.36 -17.79 6.56
N VAL A 173 -1.69 -16.52 6.31
CA VAL A 173 -2.95 -15.92 6.72
C VAL A 173 -3.92 -15.97 5.56
N TRP A 174 -5.18 -16.28 5.87
CA TRP A 174 -6.28 -16.26 4.90
C TRP A 174 -6.35 -14.92 4.14
N PRO A 175 -6.55 -14.95 2.82
CA PRO A 175 -6.94 -16.11 2.00
C PRO A 175 -5.75 -16.91 1.40
N ASN A 176 -4.57 -16.89 2.02
CA ASN A 176 -3.39 -17.64 1.59
C ASN A 176 -2.96 -17.29 0.15
N LEU A 177 -2.90 -15.98 -0.13
CA LEU A 177 -2.53 -15.45 -1.44
C LEU A 177 -1.17 -16.00 -1.85
N ARG A 178 -1.10 -16.48 -3.09
CA ARG A 178 0.14 -16.93 -3.70
C ARG A 178 0.99 -15.71 -4.03
N HIS A 179 2.26 -15.79 -3.72
CA HIS A 179 3.23 -14.73 -3.99
C HIS A 179 4.50 -15.30 -4.63
N ASN A 180 5.29 -14.42 -5.22
CA ASN A 180 6.62 -14.69 -5.75
C ASN A 180 7.57 -13.51 -5.53
N ALA A 181 8.82 -13.66 -5.94
CA ALA A 181 9.87 -12.65 -5.74
C ALA A 181 9.62 -11.32 -6.48
N ASN A 182 8.66 -11.25 -7.41
CA ASN A 182 8.29 -10.04 -8.13
C ASN A 182 6.97 -9.43 -7.66
N SER A 183 6.28 -10.06 -6.72
CA SER A 183 5.03 -9.56 -6.15
C SER A 183 5.27 -8.91 -4.79
N SER A 184 4.38 -7.98 -4.43
CA SER A 184 4.22 -7.50 -3.06
C SER A 184 2.75 -7.65 -2.68
N GLN A 185 2.47 -7.59 -1.37
CA GLN A 185 1.10 -7.71 -0.86
C GLN A 185 0.82 -6.55 0.08
N LEU A 186 -0.38 -5.97 -0.06
CA LEU A 186 -0.92 -5.00 0.88
C LEU A 186 -2.14 -5.59 1.56
N ARG A 187 -2.11 -5.67 2.88
CA ARG A 187 -3.26 -6.02 3.71
C ARG A 187 -3.81 -4.78 4.38
N VAL A 188 -5.13 -4.64 4.38
CA VAL A 188 -5.83 -3.53 5.02
C VAL A 188 -6.91 -4.07 5.95
N TRP A 189 -6.98 -3.56 7.17
CA TRP A 189 -8.04 -3.90 8.10
C TRP A 189 -8.36 -2.73 9.03
N LEU A 190 -9.61 -2.70 9.49
CA LEU A 190 -10.06 -1.86 10.59
C LEU A 190 -10.11 -2.74 11.84
N ASP A 191 -9.58 -2.24 12.95
CA ASP A 191 -9.59 -2.92 14.24
C ASP A 191 -10.22 -2.00 15.30
N GLY A 192 -11.22 -2.49 16.03
CA GLY A 192 -11.86 -1.76 17.14
C GLY A 192 -12.59 -0.45 16.78
N VAL A 193 -12.87 -0.18 15.50
CA VAL A 193 -13.58 1.04 15.07
C VAL A 193 -15.06 0.94 15.38
N THR A 194 -15.60 1.90 16.13
CA THR A 194 -17.02 1.98 16.46
C THR A 194 -17.80 2.60 15.29
N PRO A 195 -18.73 1.85 14.65
CA PRO A 195 -19.51 2.39 13.55
C PRO A 195 -20.50 3.48 14.01
N ARG A 196 -20.78 4.46 13.14
CA ARG A 196 -21.72 5.55 13.38
C ARG A 196 -23.19 5.14 13.21
N GLY A 197 -23.45 4.02 12.55
CA GLY A 197 -24.78 3.49 12.29
C GLY A 197 -24.89 1.98 12.51
N ASN A 198 -26.13 1.51 12.66
CA ASN A 198 -26.41 0.10 12.92
C ASN A 198 -26.15 -0.83 11.73
N ARG A 199 -26.12 -0.28 10.50
CA ARG A 199 -25.82 -1.02 9.26
C ARG A 199 -24.66 -0.39 8.51
N SER A 200 -23.72 0.17 9.26
CA SER A 200 -22.53 0.78 8.68
C SER A 200 -21.70 -0.25 7.91
N ARG A 201 -21.33 0.13 6.68
CA ARG A 201 -20.30 -0.51 5.88
C ARG A 201 -19.17 0.47 5.64
N PHE A 202 -17.96 -0.05 5.48
CA PHE A 202 -16.76 0.76 5.22
C PHE A 202 -16.22 0.50 3.82
N ALA A 203 -15.69 1.54 3.19
CA ALA A 203 -14.94 1.43 1.94
C ALA A 203 -13.65 2.24 2.01
N LEU A 204 -12.59 1.74 1.39
CA LEU A 204 -11.30 2.42 1.32
C LEU A 204 -11.14 3.08 -0.04
N GLU A 205 -10.87 4.38 -0.04
CA GLU A 205 -10.50 5.13 -1.24
C GLU A 205 -8.97 5.17 -1.37
N PHE A 206 -8.48 4.90 -2.57
CA PHE A 206 -7.11 5.16 -2.94
C PHE A 206 -7.02 5.73 -4.35
N GLN A 207 -5.97 6.49 -4.59
CA GLN A 207 -5.64 7.06 -5.89
C GLN A 207 -4.37 6.41 -6.44
N SER A 208 -4.39 6.06 -7.72
CA SER A 208 -3.27 5.48 -8.47
C SER A 208 -2.68 6.56 -9.38
N VAL A 209 -1.37 6.79 -9.30
CA VAL A 209 -0.65 7.76 -10.13
C VAL A 209 0.53 7.05 -10.79
N GLY A 210 0.63 7.09 -12.12
CA GLY A 210 1.75 6.46 -12.84
C GLY A 210 1.69 6.74 -14.33
N ASP A 211 2.67 6.21 -15.07
CA ASP A 211 2.77 6.44 -16.50
C ASP A 211 1.54 5.91 -17.26
N SER A 212 1.00 6.76 -18.14
CA SER A 212 -0.22 6.55 -18.94
C SER A 212 -0.11 5.42 -19.96
N VAL A 213 1.10 4.91 -20.21
CA VAL A 213 1.38 3.78 -21.11
C VAL A 213 0.70 2.49 -20.63
N PHE A 214 0.37 2.40 -19.33
CA PHE A 214 -0.28 1.24 -18.74
C PHE A 214 -1.76 1.51 -18.50
N ARG A 215 -2.60 1.02 -19.40
CA ARG A 215 -4.06 1.04 -19.28
C ARG A 215 -4.47 0.14 -18.12
N GLU A 216 -5.03 0.73 -17.06
CA GLU A 216 -5.60 -0.01 -15.95
C GLU A 216 -6.73 -0.90 -16.50
N ARG A 217 -6.53 -2.21 -16.38
CA ARG A 217 -7.56 -3.20 -16.65
C ARG A 217 -7.67 -3.99 -15.36
N ALA A 218 -8.77 -3.81 -14.65
CA ALA A 218 -9.23 -4.79 -13.68
C ALA A 218 -9.70 -6.00 -14.49
N TYR A 219 -8.88 -7.04 -14.54
CA TYR A 219 -9.31 -8.33 -15.04
C TYR A 219 -9.96 -9.07 -13.89
N ASP A 220 -11.21 -9.51 -14.07
CA ASP A 220 -11.86 -10.48 -13.20
C ASP A 220 -11.16 -11.82 -13.42
N CYS A 221 -10.15 -12.12 -12.60
CA CYS A 221 -9.36 -13.34 -12.73
C CYS A 221 -10.02 -14.46 -11.93
N SER A 222 -10.68 -15.38 -12.62
CA SER A 222 -11.23 -16.63 -12.08
C SER A 222 -10.17 -17.68 -11.68
N CYS A 223 -8.88 -17.32 -11.63
CA CYS A 223 -7.76 -18.29 -11.61
C CYS A 223 -7.09 -18.55 -10.25
N ILE A 224 -7.70 -18.15 -9.13
CA ILE A 224 -7.26 -18.67 -7.82
C ILE A 224 -8.08 -19.92 -7.51
N ASP A 225 -7.41 -21.08 -7.60
CA ASP A 225 -7.82 -22.44 -7.14
C ASP A 225 -9.10 -22.44 -6.31
N ASP A 226 -10.10 -23.13 -6.84
CA ASP A 226 -11.40 -23.42 -6.23
C ASP A 226 -11.32 -24.43 -5.07
N GLU A 227 -10.16 -25.06 -4.86
CA GLU A 227 -9.94 -26.09 -3.84
C GLU A 227 -10.05 -25.58 -2.37
N TYR A 228 -10.05 -24.26 -2.14
CA TYR A 228 -10.07 -23.67 -0.79
C TYR A 228 -11.07 -22.50 -0.59
N LYS A 229 -12.29 -22.55 -1.15
CA LYS A 229 -13.24 -21.40 -1.07
C LYS A 229 -14.69 -21.79 -0.70
N PRO A 230 -15.27 -21.24 0.40
CA PRO A 230 -16.72 -21.25 0.61
C PRO A 230 -17.44 -20.01 0.03
N PHE A 231 -16.74 -19.01 -0.51
CA PHE A 231 -17.38 -17.82 -1.10
C PHE A 231 -16.66 -17.33 -2.36
N PHE A 232 -17.44 -16.81 -3.31
CA PHE A 232 -16.98 -16.26 -4.59
C PHE A 232 -16.12 -15.01 -4.34
N PHE A 233 -14.86 -15.05 -4.74
CA PHE A 233 -13.95 -13.90 -4.69
C PHE A 233 -13.76 -13.34 -6.10
N GLN A 234 -14.04 -12.05 -6.30
CA GLN A 234 -13.56 -11.31 -7.47
C GLN A 234 -12.17 -10.76 -7.18
N VAL A 235 -11.19 -11.17 -7.96
CA VAL A 235 -9.83 -10.62 -7.89
C VAL A 235 -9.66 -9.72 -9.10
N ASN A 236 -9.45 -8.43 -8.86
CA ASN A 236 -9.10 -7.46 -9.89
C ASN A 236 -7.59 -7.50 -10.11
N THR A 237 -7.11 -8.38 -10.97
CA THR A 237 -5.70 -8.35 -11.37
C THR A 237 -5.49 -7.22 -12.39
N SER A 238 -4.36 -6.53 -12.30
CA SER A 238 -3.89 -5.62 -13.34
C SER A 238 -2.60 -6.21 -13.91
N ALA A 239 -2.74 -7.01 -14.97
CA ALA A 239 -1.61 -7.74 -15.55
C ALA A 239 -1.21 -7.17 -16.91
N ASN A 240 0.10 -7.08 -17.16
CA ASN A 240 0.66 -7.22 -18.50
C ASN A 240 1.90 -8.13 -18.46
N LEU A 241 2.14 -8.83 -19.57
CA LEU A 241 2.80 -10.14 -19.74
C LEU A 241 4.19 -10.41 -19.11
N HIS A 242 4.79 -9.47 -18.38
CA HIS A 242 6.12 -9.68 -17.79
C HIS A 242 6.31 -9.21 -16.36
N ASN A 243 5.34 -8.51 -15.73
CA ASN A 243 5.38 -8.19 -14.31
C ASN A 243 3.94 -7.99 -13.81
N VAL A 244 3.56 -8.77 -12.80
CA VAL A 244 2.21 -8.80 -12.25
C VAL A 244 2.22 -8.02 -10.94
N SER A 245 1.48 -6.91 -10.92
CA SER A 245 1.06 -6.26 -9.68
C SER A 245 -0.39 -6.70 -9.44
N ASP A 246 -0.57 -7.69 -8.56
CA ASP A 246 -1.90 -8.17 -8.18
C ASP A 246 -2.47 -7.32 -7.04
N PHE A 247 -3.57 -6.62 -7.31
CA PHE A 247 -4.38 -5.98 -6.27
C PHE A 247 -5.53 -6.90 -5.89
N CYS A 248 -5.34 -7.69 -4.83
CA CYS A 248 -6.45 -8.44 -4.22
C CYS A 248 -7.21 -7.54 -3.24
N LEU A 249 -8.20 -6.80 -3.75
CA LEU A 249 -9.17 -6.11 -2.89
C LEU A 249 -10.20 -7.12 -2.38
N HIS A 250 -10.38 -7.20 -1.07
CA HIS A 250 -11.37 -8.08 -0.46
C HIS A 250 -12.67 -7.30 -0.21
N ARG A 251 -13.79 -7.87 -0.62
CA ARG A 251 -15.14 -7.43 -0.20
C ARG A 251 -15.57 -8.36 0.93
N ILE A 252 -15.85 -7.81 2.12
CA ILE A 252 -16.43 -8.53 3.27
C ILE A 252 -17.86 -8.01 3.50
#